data_AF-A0A966S951-F1
#
_entry.id   AF-A0A966S951-F1
#
_cell.length_a   1.000
_cell.length_b   1.000
_cell.length_c   1.000
_cell.angle_alpha   90.00
_cell.angle_beta   90.00
_cell.angle_gamma   90.00
#
_symmetry.space_group_name_H-M   'P 1'
#
loop_
_entity.id
_entity.type
_entity.pdbx_description
1 polymer ?
#
loop_
_entity_poly.entity_id
_entity_poly.type
_entity_poly.pdbx_seq_one_letter_code
_entity_poly.pdbx_strand_id
1 'polypeptide(L)'
;MAKKISYSFEFFPPNTPEGIKNLADTRQQLSAFKPEFYSVTFGAGGSTRDRTLETVLEIKKEGFNAVPHISGISSTKAEIKTLLDQYRQYDIKHLVALRGDVPQGEVPSGDFKHANELVSFIRQETNDYFHIEVAAYPEYIV
;
A
#
# COMPACT_ATOMS: atom_id res chain seq x y z
N MET A 1 11.83 29.18 9.81
CA MET A 1 12.32 28.35 8.68
C MET A 1 11.12 28.03 7.79
N ALA A 2 11.24 28.15 6.47
CA ALA A 2 10.14 27.76 5.58
C ALA A 2 9.87 26.26 5.70
N LYS A 3 8.59 25.87 5.78
CA LYS A 3 8.19 24.45 5.85
C LYS A 3 8.66 23.77 4.57
N LYS A 4 9.54 22.77 4.69
CA LYS A 4 9.98 21.96 3.54
C LYS A 4 8.74 21.23 2.99
N ILE A 5 8.43 21.45 1.72
CA ILE A 5 7.35 20.75 1.04
C ILE A 5 7.89 19.38 0.64
N SER A 6 7.18 18.33 1.05
CA SER A 6 7.47 16.94 0.69
C SER A 6 6.48 16.47 -0.37
N TYR A 7 6.95 15.65 -1.29
CA TYR A 7 6.15 15.07 -2.36
C TYR A 7 6.10 13.55 -2.20
N SER A 8 4.97 12.95 -2.55
CA SER A 8 4.82 11.52 -2.80
C SER A 8 3.93 11.34 -4.02
N PHE A 9 4.02 10.17 -4.66
CA PHE A 9 3.16 9.83 -5.79
C PHE A 9 2.56 8.46 -5.59
N GLU A 10 1.30 8.30 -6.01
CA GLU A 10 0.56 7.04 -5.92
C GLU A 10 0.39 6.42 -7.31
N PHE A 11 0.57 5.11 -7.38
CA PHE A 11 0.40 4.34 -8.62
C PHE A 11 -0.57 3.18 -8.44
N PHE A 12 -1.26 2.86 -9.53
CA PHE A 12 -2.00 1.62 -9.66
C PHE A 12 -1.09 0.53 -10.24
N PRO A 13 -1.15 -0.72 -9.72
CA PRO A 13 -0.36 -1.81 -10.26
C PRO A 13 -0.82 -2.14 -11.70
N PRO A 14 0.09 -2.15 -12.68
CA PRO A 14 -0.25 -2.40 -14.08
C PRO A 14 -0.58 -3.87 -14.30
N ASN A 15 -1.39 -4.16 -15.33
CA ASN A 15 -1.81 -5.52 -15.67
C ASN A 15 -1.36 -5.97 -17.08
N THR A 16 -0.56 -5.15 -17.77
CA THR A 16 0.01 -5.46 -19.09
C THR A 16 1.53 -5.23 -19.10
N PRO A 17 2.28 -5.94 -19.96
CA PRO A 17 3.73 -5.72 -20.10
C PRO A 17 4.09 -4.29 -20.48
N GLU A 18 3.29 -3.67 -21.36
CA GLU A 18 3.47 -2.26 -21.74
C GLU A 18 3.22 -1.33 -20.55
N GLY A 19 2.19 -1.61 -19.74
CA GLY A 19 1.91 -0.85 -18.52
C GLY A 19 3.03 -0.92 -17.49
N ILE A 20 3.67 -2.10 -17.32
CA ILE A 20 4.83 -2.28 -16.44
C ILE A 20 5.98 -1.37 -16.89
N LYS A 21 6.31 -1.41 -18.18
CA LYS A 21 7.38 -0.55 -18.74
C LYS A 21 7.05 0.93 -18.59
N ASN A 22 5.84 1.33 -18.97
CA ASN A 22 5.42 2.74 -18.90
C ASN A 22 5.43 3.26 -17.46
N LEU A 23 5.04 2.42 -16.49
CA LEU A 23 5.10 2.79 -15.09
C LEU A 23 6.54 2.96 -14.60
N ALA A 24 7.45 2.06 -14.97
CA ALA A 24 8.87 2.19 -14.66
C ALA A 24 9.46 3.49 -15.23
N ASP A 25 9.19 3.80 -16.51
CA ASP A 25 9.64 5.04 -17.14
C ASP A 25 9.06 6.29 -16.42
N THR A 26 7.80 6.23 -16.01
CA THR A 26 7.11 7.31 -15.27
C THR A 26 7.78 7.57 -13.91
N ARG A 27 8.10 6.50 -13.16
CA ARG A 27 8.80 6.63 -11.87
C ARG A 27 10.16 7.30 -12.02
N GLN A 28 10.91 6.96 -13.07
CA GLN A 28 12.21 7.58 -13.35
C GLN A 28 12.06 9.08 -13.64
N GLN A 29 11.05 9.49 -14.41
CA GLN A 29 10.77 10.91 -14.67
C GLN A 29 10.37 11.65 -13.38
N LEU A 30 9.50 11.06 -12.56
CA LEU A 30 9.03 11.67 -11.31
C LEU A 30 10.11 11.73 -10.23
N SER A 31 11.17 10.91 -10.34
CA SER A 31 12.32 10.96 -9.42
C SER A 31 13.02 12.33 -9.40
N ALA A 32 12.88 13.14 -10.45
CA ALA A 32 13.38 14.51 -10.52
C ALA A 32 12.83 15.41 -9.39
N PHE A 33 11.63 15.11 -8.89
CA PHE A 33 10.99 15.84 -7.78
C PHE A 33 11.46 15.38 -6.39
N LYS A 34 12.31 14.34 -6.33
CA LYS A 34 12.82 13.74 -5.09
C LYS A 34 11.69 13.40 -4.09
N PRO A 35 10.68 12.61 -4.51
CA PRO A 35 9.59 12.24 -3.62
C PRO A 35 10.11 11.43 -2.41
N GLU A 36 9.45 11.58 -1.27
CA GLU A 36 9.76 10.82 -0.06
C GLU A 36 9.42 9.34 -0.21
N PHE A 37 8.38 9.04 -0.99
CA PHE A 37 7.97 7.68 -1.32
C PHE A 37 7.07 7.60 -2.55
N TYR A 38 6.91 6.37 -3.04
CA TYR A 38 5.90 5.97 -4.00
C TYR A 38 4.93 4.99 -3.34
N SER A 39 3.64 5.32 -3.29
CA SER A 39 2.62 4.39 -2.83
C SER A 39 2.07 3.55 -4.00
N VAL A 40 1.69 2.31 -3.69
CA VAL A 40 1.08 1.40 -4.67
C VAL A 40 -0.26 0.93 -4.13
N THR A 41 -1.31 1.16 -4.90
CA THR A 41 -2.68 0.83 -4.49
C THR A 41 -2.89 -0.68 -4.38
N PHE A 42 -3.92 -1.03 -3.62
CA PHE A 42 -4.35 -2.40 -3.38
C PHE A 42 -5.81 -2.52 -3.84
N GLY A 43 -6.05 -3.31 -4.88
CA GLY A 43 -7.35 -3.43 -5.51
C GLY A 43 -8.42 -3.96 -4.55
N ALA A 44 -9.66 -3.52 -4.77
CA ALA A 44 -10.82 -3.99 -4.02
C ALA A 44 -10.86 -5.53 -4.01
N GLY A 45 -11.25 -6.10 -2.87
CA GLY A 45 -11.31 -7.55 -2.70
C GLY A 45 -9.95 -8.27 -2.69
N GLY A 46 -8.82 -7.56 -2.76
CA GLY A 46 -7.50 -8.20 -2.95
C GLY A 46 -7.21 -8.61 -4.39
N SER A 47 -8.01 -8.17 -5.35
CA SER A 47 -7.91 -8.52 -6.78
C SER A 47 -6.55 -8.23 -7.42
N THR A 48 -5.77 -7.31 -6.86
CA THR A 48 -4.43 -6.96 -7.39
C THR A 48 -3.30 -7.28 -6.43
N ARG A 49 -3.51 -8.08 -5.36
CA ARG A 49 -2.52 -8.31 -4.30
C ARG A 49 -1.14 -8.64 -4.84
N ASP A 50 -1.06 -9.63 -5.72
CA ASP A 50 0.21 -10.12 -6.24
C ASP A 50 0.89 -9.06 -7.13
N ARG A 51 0.11 -8.32 -7.94
CA ARG A 51 0.63 -7.21 -8.76
C ARG A 51 1.09 -6.01 -7.93
N THR A 52 0.39 -5.72 -6.83
CA THR A 52 0.80 -4.70 -5.86
C THR A 52 2.15 -5.08 -5.25
N LEU A 53 2.31 -6.33 -4.81
CA LEU A 53 3.59 -6.82 -4.31
C LEU A 53 4.70 -6.70 -5.36
N GLU A 54 4.48 -7.21 -6.58
CA GLU A 54 5.46 -7.12 -7.68
C GLU A 54 5.90 -5.68 -7.93
N THR A 55 4.95 -4.75 -8.06
CA THR A 55 5.22 -3.32 -8.31
C THR A 55 6.02 -2.70 -7.15
N VAL A 56 5.69 -3.02 -5.90
CA VAL A 56 6.41 -2.54 -4.71
C VAL A 56 7.86 -3.03 -4.69
N LEU A 57 8.08 -4.30 -5.06
CA LEU A 57 9.43 -4.87 -5.12
C LEU A 57 10.27 -4.27 -6.25
N GLU A 58 9.67 -3.95 -7.39
CA GLU A 58 10.34 -3.21 -8.46
C GLU A 58 10.79 -1.83 -8.00
N ILE A 59 9.88 -1.06 -7.37
CA ILE A 59 10.19 0.27 -6.83
C ILE A 59 11.34 0.20 -5.81
N LYS A 60 11.30 -0.79 -4.91
CA LYS A 60 12.37 -1.01 -3.93
C LYS A 60 13.70 -1.38 -4.60
N LYS A 61 13.67 -2.21 -5.65
CA LYS A 61 14.86 -2.60 -6.42
C LYS A 61 15.47 -1.42 -7.18
N GLU A 62 14.65 -0.47 -7.62
CA GLU A 62 15.10 0.81 -8.21
C GLU A 62 15.75 1.74 -7.18
N GLY A 63 15.71 1.41 -5.89
CA GLY A 63 16.31 2.19 -4.81
C GLY A 63 15.39 3.25 -4.21
N PHE A 64 14.11 3.24 -4.58
CA PHE A 64 13.12 4.16 -4.04
C PHE A 64 12.42 3.59 -2.80
N ASN A 65 11.83 4.48 -2.01
CA ASN A 65 11.00 4.10 -0.87
C ASN A 65 9.59 3.71 -1.37
N ALA A 66 9.27 2.42 -1.31
CA ALA A 66 7.99 1.86 -1.75
C ALA A 66 7.04 1.68 -0.57
N VAL A 67 5.78 2.10 -0.73
CA VAL A 67 4.74 2.08 0.31
C VAL A 67 3.52 1.32 -0.20
N PRO A 68 3.39 0.02 0.10
CA PRO A 68 2.19 -0.72 -0.27
C PRO A 68 0.96 -0.23 0.50
N HIS A 69 -0.17 -0.17 -0.19
CA HIS A 69 -1.47 -0.18 0.45
C HIS A 69 -1.81 -1.60 0.89
N ILE A 70 -2.53 -1.74 2.00
CA ILE A 70 -3.09 -3.00 2.48
C ILE A 70 -4.53 -2.77 2.88
N SER A 71 -5.46 -3.61 2.41
CA SER A 71 -6.88 -3.54 2.75
C SER A 71 -7.36 -4.74 3.56
N GLY A 72 -8.18 -4.53 4.59
CA GLY A 72 -8.66 -5.60 5.47
C GLY A 72 -10.01 -6.24 5.10
N ILE A 73 -10.89 -5.55 4.36
CA ILE A 73 -12.31 -5.93 4.22
C ILE A 73 -12.56 -7.29 3.55
N SER A 74 -11.60 -7.75 2.74
CA SER A 74 -11.63 -9.02 2.02
C SER A 74 -10.35 -9.82 2.23
N SER A 75 -9.66 -9.58 3.35
CA SER A 75 -8.43 -10.30 3.68
C SER A 75 -8.53 -10.95 5.05
N THR A 76 -8.07 -12.18 5.13
CA THR A 76 -7.94 -12.91 6.39
C THR A 76 -6.68 -12.47 7.14
N LYS A 77 -6.64 -12.67 8.45
CA LYS A 77 -5.45 -12.44 9.28
C LYS A 77 -4.24 -13.23 8.78
N ALA A 78 -4.46 -14.46 8.31
CA ALA A 78 -3.40 -15.31 7.76
C ALA A 78 -2.78 -14.68 6.50
N GLU A 79 -3.60 -14.22 5.57
CA GLU A 79 -3.12 -13.57 4.34
C GLU A 79 -2.38 -12.27 4.63
N ILE A 80 -2.93 -11.43 5.52
CA ILE A 80 -2.25 -10.20 5.95
C ILE A 80 -0.92 -10.53 6.62
N LYS A 81 -0.88 -11.54 7.50
CA LYS A 81 0.36 -11.95 8.15
C LYS A 81 1.42 -12.38 7.12
N THR A 82 1.05 -13.24 6.16
CA THR A 82 1.96 -13.65 5.09
C THR A 82 2.49 -12.45 4.31
N LEU A 83 1.62 -11.49 3.98
CA LEU A 83 2.00 -10.29 3.25
C LEU A 83 2.96 -9.40 4.06
N LEU A 84 2.72 -9.21 5.36
CA LEU A 84 3.62 -8.48 6.26
C LEU A 84 4.99 -9.15 6.38
N ASP A 85 5.02 -10.48 6.45
CA ASP A 85 6.27 -11.24 6.52
C ASP A 85 7.06 -11.11 5.21
N GLN A 86 6.39 -11.11 4.05
CA GLN A 86 7.04 -10.79 2.76
C GLN A 86 7.60 -9.37 2.75
N TYR A 87 6.83 -8.36 3.14
CA TYR A 87 7.31 -6.98 3.18
C TYR A 87 8.53 -6.80 4.11
N ARG A 88 8.57 -7.50 5.23
CA ARG A 88 9.76 -7.57 6.11
C ARG A 88 10.98 -8.15 5.43
N GLN A 89 10.82 -9.25 4.69
CA GLN A 89 11.93 -9.89 3.96
C GLN A 89 12.59 -8.93 2.96
N TYR A 90 11.82 -8.00 2.40
CA TYR A 90 12.30 -7.00 1.45
C TYR A 90 12.60 -5.63 2.06
N ASP A 91 12.67 -5.53 3.40
CA ASP A 91 12.94 -4.28 4.14
C ASP A 91 11.99 -3.12 3.75
N ILE A 92 10.73 -3.44 3.52
CA ILE A 92 9.67 -2.43 3.40
C ILE A 92 9.27 -2.02 4.81
N LYS A 93 9.26 -0.72 5.08
CA LYS A 93 9.06 -0.18 6.44
C LYS A 93 7.87 0.76 6.57
N HIS A 94 7.15 1.02 5.48
CA HIS A 94 6.06 1.98 5.47
C HIS A 94 4.88 1.40 4.72
N LEU A 95 3.69 1.44 5.33
CA LEU A 95 2.43 0.91 4.83
C LEU A 95 1.33 1.98 4.88
N VAL A 96 0.38 1.90 3.95
CA VAL A 96 -0.93 2.57 4.10
C VAL A 96 -1.97 1.50 4.43
N ALA A 97 -2.54 1.56 5.63
CA ALA A 97 -3.56 0.61 6.08
C ALA A 97 -4.96 1.17 5.85
N LEU A 98 -5.77 0.41 5.10
CA LEU A 98 -7.10 0.80 4.68
C LEU A 98 -8.12 -0.27 5.09
N ARG A 99 -9.38 0.14 5.24
CA ARG A 99 -10.48 -0.84 5.26
C ARG A 99 -10.55 -1.52 3.89
N GLY A 100 -10.55 -0.72 2.83
CA GLY A 100 -10.84 -1.14 1.46
C GLY A 100 -12.32 -1.07 1.14
N ASP A 101 -12.62 -1.41 -0.11
CA ASP A 101 -13.96 -1.42 -0.68
C ASP A 101 -14.46 -2.85 -0.88
N VAL A 102 -15.77 -3.02 -0.67
CA VAL A 102 -16.46 -4.27 -0.96
C VAL A 102 -16.76 -4.29 -2.46
N PRO A 103 -16.29 -5.30 -3.22
CA PRO A 103 -16.64 -5.44 -4.63
C PRO A 103 -18.15 -5.45 -4.84
N GLN A 104 -18.60 -4.93 -5.97
CA GLN A 104 -20.03 -4.83 -6.26
C GLN A 104 -20.67 -6.23 -6.31
N GLY A 105 -21.71 -6.43 -5.49
CA GLY A 105 -22.44 -7.70 -5.42
C GLY A 105 -21.83 -8.75 -4.49
N GLU A 106 -20.73 -8.42 -3.80
CA GLU A 106 -20.10 -9.31 -2.82
C GLU A 106 -20.43 -8.89 -1.38
N VAL A 107 -20.24 -9.83 -0.45
CA VAL A 107 -20.33 -9.61 0.99
C VAL A 107 -18.90 -9.58 1.55
N PRO A 108 -18.59 -8.71 2.52
CA PRO A 108 -17.29 -8.74 3.20
C PRO A 108 -16.96 -10.15 3.70
N SER A 109 -15.81 -10.66 3.28
CA SER A 109 -15.32 -12.01 3.62
C SER A 109 -14.06 -11.96 4.49
N GLY A 110 -13.49 -10.77 4.71
CA GLY A 110 -12.28 -10.58 5.50
C GLY A 110 -12.52 -10.60 7.00
N ASP A 111 -11.42 -10.75 7.74
CA ASP A 111 -11.43 -10.78 9.21
C ASP A 111 -11.52 -9.37 9.83
N PHE A 112 -11.43 -8.32 9.02
CA PHE A 112 -11.38 -6.92 9.45
C PHE A 112 -12.58 -6.13 8.92
N LYS A 113 -13.38 -5.58 9.82
CA LYS A 113 -14.53 -4.72 9.48
C LYS A 113 -14.12 -3.27 9.29
N HIS A 114 -13.07 -2.85 9.98
CA HIS A 114 -12.61 -1.47 10.00
C HIS A 114 -11.08 -1.37 9.88
N ALA A 115 -10.59 -0.23 9.37
CA ALA A 115 -9.16 0.01 9.20
C ALA A 115 -8.37 -0.06 10.52
N ASN A 116 -8.96 0.39 11.64
CA ASN A 116 -8.31 0.35 12.95
C ASN A 116 -8.08 -1.08 13.47
N GLU A 117 -8.91 -2.05 13.08
CA GLU A 117 -8.71 -3.46 13.42
C GLU A 117 -7.48 -4.02 12.68
N LEU A 118 -7.33 -3.68 11.39
CA LEU A 118 -6.15 -4.01 10.61
C LEU A 118 -4.88 -3.38 11.21
N VAL A 119 -4.92 -2.09 11.55
CA VAL A 119 -3.78 -1.40 12.20
C VAL A 119 -3.41 -2.10 13.50
N SER A 120 -4.40 -2.44 14.34
CA SER A 120 -4.17 -3.12 15.61
C SER A 120 -3.53 -4.49 15.41
N PHE A 121 -3.98 -5.25 14.40
CA PHE A 121 -3.39 -6.54 14.05
C PHE A 121 -1.96 -6.41 13.54
N ILE A 122 -1.69 -5.45 12.64
CA ILE A 122 -0.32 -5.18 12.16
C ILE A 122 0.59 -4.86 13.36
N ARG A 123 0.13 -4.04 14.31
CA ARG A 123 0.91 -3.71 15.52
C ARG A 123 1.16 -4.93 16.41
N GLN A 124 0.18 -5.81 16.58
CA GLN A 124 0.35 -7.05 17.36
C GLN A 124 1.37 -8.00 16.71
N GLU A 125 1.31 -8.16 15.39
CA GLU A 125 2.21 -9.06 14.66
C GLU A 125 3.60 -8.46 14.46
N THR A 126 3.72 -7.13 14.51
CA THR A 126 4.91 -6.44 14.02
C THR A 126 5.56 -5.40 14.90
N ASN A 127 4.95 -5.09 16.04
CA ASN A 127 5.34 -3.97 16.90
C ASN A 127 5.48 -2.68 16.07
N ASP A 128 6.60 -1.97 16.23
CA ASP A 128 6.89 -0.70 15.55
C ASP A 128 7.70 -0.87 14.27
N TYR A 129 7.81 -2.09 13.72
CA TYR A 129 8.58 -2.34 12.51
C TYR A 129 8.10 -1.49 11.32
N PHE A 130 6.77 -1.36 11.17
CA PHE A 130 6.16 -0.55 10.12
C PHE A 130 5.75 0.84 10.62
N HIS A 131 6.14 1.88 9.89
CA HIS A 131 5.38 3.13 9.86
C HIS A 131 4.04 2.87 9.15
N ILE A 132 2.94 3.36 9.71
CA ILE A 132 1.60 3.08 9.20
C ILE A 132 0.86 4.41 9.04
N GLU A 133 0.46 4.70 7.81
CA GLU A 133 -0.50 5.75 7.48
C GLU A 133 -1.92 5.17 7.33
N VAL A 134 -2.92 6.02 7.54
CA VAL A 134 -4.34 5.70 7.39
C VAL A 134 -5.04 6.81 6.60
N ALA A 135 -6.12 6.48 5.90
CA ALA A 135 -6.91 7.47 5.17
C ALA A 135 -7.72 8.38 6.12
N ALA A 136 -7.90 9.63 5.72
CA ALA A 136 -8.79 10.59 6.34
C ALA A 136 -9.70 11.23 5.28
N TYR A 137 -10.92 11.60 5.67
CA TYR A 137 -11.93 12.19 4.79
C TYR A 137 -12.35 13.55 5.36
N PRO A 138 -11.66 14.65 5.00
CA PRO A 138 -11.88 15.98 5.57
C PRO A 138 -13.31 16.51 5.39
N GLU A 139 -14.00 16.06 4.35
CA GLU A 139 -15.37 16.45 4.03
C GLU A 139 -16.41 15.88 5.01
N TYR A 140 -16.05 14.89 5.84
CA TYR A 140 -16.91 14.26 6.84
C TYR A 140 -16.49 14.53 8.29
N ILE A 141 -15.77 15.63 8.54
CA ILE A 141 -15.49 16.08 9.90
C ILE A 141 -16.81 16.61 10.51
N VAL A 142 -17.38 15.85 11.45
CA VAL A 142 -18.51 16.27 12.30
C VAL A 142 -17.98 17.01 13.53
#